data_AF-A0A7V2LQI2-F1
#
_entry.id   AF-A0A7V2LQI2-F1
#
_cell.length_a   1.000
_cell.length_b   1.000
_cell.length_c   1.000
_cell.angle_alpha   90.00
_cell.angle_beta   90.00
_cell.angle_gamma   90.00
#
_symmetry.space_group_name_H-M   'P 1'
#
loop_
_entity.id
_entity.type
_entity.pdbx_description
1 polymer ?
#
loop_
_entity_poly.entity_id
_entity_poly.type
_entity_poly.pdbx_seq_one_letter_code
_entity_poly.pdbx_strand_id
1 'polypeptide(L)'
;MKTRTDKGKVVAGPIIGEEVIAVAPEQIRDRLQWGKALFQAGHYQEALKEFETVLRTAPGSIETRVWMRKVKEELAAPKVEVAEGEEAPVTEAVKAKECVWMKLGVVSHRICTSNYDCLTCEFDQTMQEQMARGETPELDAALERFKELPGNQRVCRYALKGDIAYRLCTRLFQCATCEFGQNMEDALQRKLAKLAARRNALRKKEATA
;
A
#
# COMPACT_ATOMS: atom_id res chain seq x y z
N MET A 1 -16.26 46.68 -57.82
CA MET A 1 -15.10 45.77 -58.01
C MET A 1 -14.96 44.88 -56.78
N LYS A 2 -14.63 43.60 -57.01
CA LYS A 2 -14.36 42.52 -56.03
C LYS A 2 -13.35 43.01 -54.97
N THR A 3 -13.39 42.62 -53.70
CA THR A 3 -13.22 41.24 -53.24
C THR A 3 -13.80 40.98 -51.84
N ARG A 4 -14.65 39.95 -51.80
CA ARG A 4 -14.87 38.96 -50.73
C ARG A 4 -13.54 38.51 -50.10
N THR A 5 -13.46 38.41 -48.78
CA THR A 5 -13.19 37.14 -48.05
C THR A 5 -13.55 37.30 -46.56
N ASP A 6 -14.66 36.64 -46.25
CA ASP A 6 -15.16 36.08 -45.01
C ASP A 6 -14.10 35.58 -44.00
N LYS A 7 -14.33 35.80 -42.70
CA LYS A 7 -14.41 34.74 -41.67
C LYS A 7 -14.59 35.32 -40.26
N GLY A 8 -15.60 34.84 -39.54
CA GLY A 8 -15.51 34.70 -38.07
C GLY A 8 -16.49 35.49 -37.19
N LYS A 9 -17.79 35.30 -37.38
CA LYS A 9 -18.81 35.32 -36.31
C LYS A 9 -18.38 34.22 -35.29
N VAL A 10 -18.55 34.25 -33.96
CA VAL A 10 -19.76 34.48 -33.17
C VAL A 10 -19.38 34.61 -31.65
N VAL A 11 -20.24 35.35 -30.94
CA VAL A 11 -20.71 35.31 -29.53
C VAL A 11 -19.81 35.51 -28.31
N ALA A 12 -20.30 36.46 -27.52
CA ALA A 12 -20.07 36.75 -26.12
C ALA A 12 -20.63 35.69 -25.15
N GLY A 13 -20.04 35.62 -23.96
CA GLY A 13 -20.54 34.97 -22.75
C GLY A 13 -19.62 35.30 -21.57
N PRO A 14 -20.13 35.49 -20.35
CA PRO A 14 -19.73 36.57 -19.45
C PRO A 14 -18.44 36.28 -18.66
N ILE A 15 -17.63 37.32 -18.52
CA ILE A 15 -16.58 37.41 -17.50
C ILE A 15 -17.32 37.65 -16.18
N ILE A 16 -17.68 36.57 -15.46
CA ILE A 16 -18.26 36.69 -14.13
C ILE A 16 -17.08 36.87 -13.17
N GLY A 17 -17.05 38.03 -12.53
CA GLY A 17 -15.97 38.49 -11.68
C GLY A 17 -15.61 37.50 -10.58
N GLU A 18 -14.32 37.20 -10.48
CA GLU A 18 -13.71 36.91 -9.19
C GLU A 18 -13.81 38.20 -8.38
N GLU A 19 -14.84 38.29 -7.53
CA GLU A 19 -14.71 39.01 -6.27
C GLU A 19 -13.54 38.36 -5.51
N VAL A 20 -12.33 38.85 -5.80
CA VAL A 20 -11.22 38.75 -4.86
C VAL A 20 -11.67 39.57 -3.66
N ILE A 21 -12.35 38.90 -2.73
CA ILE A 21 -12.69 39.48 -1.44
C ILE A 21 -11.39 40.05 -0.90
N ALA A 22 -11.35 41.37 -0.73
CA ALA A 22 -10.22 42.10 -0.19
C ALA A 22 -10.07 41.76 1.30
N VAL A 23 -9.70 40.51 1.57
CA VAL A 23 -9.33 40.03 2.89
C VAL A 23 -7.91 40.52 3.13
N ALA A 24 -7.70 41.25 4.22
CA ALA A 24 -6.39 41.74 4.60
C ALA A 24 -5.39 40.56 4.58
N PRO A 25 -4.20 40.70 3.96
CA PRO A 25 -3.17 39.65 3.95
C PRO A 25 -2.82 39.13 5.35
N GLU A 26 -3.04 39.95 6.38
CA GLU A 26 -2.88 39.58 7.79
C GLU A 26 -3.91 38.54 8.24
N GLN A 27 -5.18 38.66 7.85
CA GLN A 27 -6.22 37.68 8.20
C GLN A 27 -5.95 36.31 7.54
N ILE A 28 -5.33 36.29 6.35
CA ILE A 28 -4.87 35.06 5.69
C ILE A 28 -3.69 34.44 6.46
N ARG A 29 -2.74 35.29 6.91
CA ARG A 29 -1.58 34.87 7.71
C ARG A 29 -2.01 34.30 9.06
N ASP A 30 -2.92 34.96 9.75
CA ASP A 30 -3.42 34.54 11.07
C ASP A 30 -4.16 33.22 10.97
N ARG A 31 -4.95 33.04 9.90
CA ARG A 31 -5.63 31.78 9.62
C ARG A 31 -4.67 30.65 9.25
N LEU A 32 -3.62 30.94 8.49
CA LEU A 32 -2.55 30.00 8.21
C LEU A 32 -1.81 29.58 9.49
N GLN A 33 -1.57 30.51 10.41
CA GLN A 33 -0.97 30.22 11.71
C GLN A 33 -1.91 29.37 12.59
N TRP A 34 -3.20 29.68 12.59
CA TRP A 34 -4.21 28.88 13.30
C TRP A 34 -4.28 27.44 12.80
N GLY A 35 -4.30 27.23 11.48
CA GLY A 35 -4.26 25.88 10.89
C GLY A 35 -2.99 25.10 11.28
N LYS A 36 -1.84 25.76 11.40
CA LYS A 36 -0.60 25.13 11.90
C LYS A 36 -0.69 24.74 13.36
N ALA A 37 -1.31 25.58 14.19
CA ALA A 37 -1.53 25.29 15.61
C ALA A 37 -2.45 24.06 15.79
N LEU A 38 -3.54 23.99 15.02
CA LEU A 38 -4.44 22.83 14.98
C LEU A 38 -3.71 21.55 14.56
N PHE A 39 -2.83 21.64 13.55
CA PHE A 39 -2.01 20.51 13.11
C PHE A 39 -1.08 20.02 14.23
N GLN A 40 -0.39 20.93 14.94
CA GLN A 40 0.48 20.56 16.07
C GLN A 40 -0.29 19.95 17.24
N ALA A 41 -1.54 20.38 17.44
CA ALA A 41 -2.43 19.83 18.45
C ALA A 41 -3.12 18.51 18.02
N GLY A 42 -2.82 17.96 16.84
CA GLY A 42 -3.38 16.71 16.33
C GLY A 42 -4.80 16.82 15.76
N HIS A 43 -5.37 18.02 15.70
CA HIS A 43 -6.69 18.30 15.13
C HIS A 43 -6.63 18.39 13.61
N TYR A 44 -6.24 17.29 12.95
CA TYR A 44 -5.92 17.27 11.52
C TYR A 44 -7.12 17.60 10.62
N GLN A 45 -8.33 17.17 10.99
CA GLN A 45 -9.54 17.49 10.22
C GLN A 45 -9.88 18.98 10.23
N GLU A 46 -9.69 19.64 11.37
CA GLU A 46 -9.93 21.08 11.53
C GLU A 46 -8.83 21.88 10.83
N ALA A 47 -7.57 21.46 10.97
CA ALA A 47 -6.44 22.04 10.26
C ALA A 47 -6.64 22.01 8.74
N LEU A 48 -7.15 20.90 8.19
CA LEU A 48 -7.42 20.77 6.76
C LEU A 48 -8.43 21.82 6.27
N LYS A 49 -9.53 22.00 7.00
CA LYS A 49 -10.56 23.00 6.68
C LYS A 49 -9.99 24.40 6.66
N GLU A 50 -9.19 24.76 7.67
CA GLU A 50 -8.56 26.09 7.72
C GLU A 50 -7.66 26.34 6.51
N PHE A 51 -6.81 25.37 6.15
CA PHE A 51 -5.96 25.49 4.96
C PHE A 51 -6.74 25.55 3.64
N GLU A 52 -7.86 24.86 3.52
CA GLU A 52 -8.75 24.97 2.35
C GLU A 52 -9.33 26.38 2.19
N THR A 53 -9.71 27.03 3.30
CA THR A 53 -10.18 28.42 3.24
C THR A 53 -9.06 29.40 2.87
N VAL A 54 -7.83 29.14 3.32
CA VAL A 54 -6.65 29.92 2.92
C VAL A 54 -6.39 29.78 1.42
N LEU A 55 -6.48 28.56 0.84
CA LEU A 55 -6.32 28.38 -0.60
C LEU A 55 -7.48 28.93 -1.44
N ARG A 56 -8.69 29.01 -0.89
CA ARG A 56 -9.81 29.69 -1.56
C ARG A 56 -9.57 31.19 -1.71
N THR A 57 -8.88 31.78 -0.74
CA THR A 57 -8.57 33.23 -0.72
C THR A 57 -7.24 33.53 -1.43
N ALA A 58 -6.25 32.65 -1.31
CA ALA A 58 -4.94 32.75 -1.93
C ALA A 58 -4.52 31.42 -2.59
N PRO A 59 -5.03 31.08 -3.79
CA PRO A 59 -4.73 29.83 -4.49
C PRO A 59 -3.23 29.62 -4.77
N GLY A 60 -2.49 30.72 -4.87
CA GLY A 60 -1.04 30.75 -5.07
C GLY A 60 -0.19 30.34 -3.86
N SER A 61 -0.77 30.16 -2.67
CA SER A 61 0.00 29.90 -1.45
C SER A 61 0.63 28.50 -1.46
N ILE A 62 1.93 28.46 -1.78
CA ILE A 62 2.73 27.22 -1.78
C ILE A 62 2.81 26.64 -0.36
N GLU A 63 2.99 27.50 0.64
CA GLU A 63 3.10 27.08 2.04
C GLU A 63 1.83 26.34 2.51
N THR A 64 0.66 26.88 2.18
CA THR A 64 -0.63 26.25 2.54
C THR A 64 -0.79 24.88 1.86
N ARG A 65 -0.38 24.75 0.59
CA ARG A 65 -0.39 23.45 -0.11
C ARG A 65 0.54 22.42 0.53
N VAL A 66 1.71 22.84 1.00
CA VAL A 66 2.64 21.95 1.72
C VAL A 66 2.02 21.45 3.02
N TRP A 67 1.40 22.34 3.81
CA TRP A 67 0.73 21.96 5.05
C TRP A 67 -0.47 21.05 4.82
N MET A 68 -1.29 21.29 3.80
CA MET A 68 -2.37 20.37 3.43
C MET A 68 -1.88 18.98 3.06
N ARG A 69 -0.73 18.86 2.38
CA ARG A 69 -0.15 17.55 2.08
C ARG A 69 0.20 16.82 3.38
N LYS A 70 0.89 17.49 4.31
CA LYS A 70 1.23 16.91 5.63
C LYS A 70 -0.02 16.49 6.39
N VAL A 71 -1.05 17.33 6.43
CA VAL A 71 -2.33 17.00 7.08
C VAL A 71 -2.97 15.76 6.45
N LYS A 72 -2.98 15.67 5.11
CA LYS A 72 -3.53 14.51 4.40
C LYS A 72 -2.70 13.25 4.62
N GLU A 73 -1.38 13.38 4.74
CA GLU A 73 -0.49 12.28 5.09
C GLU A 73 -0.77 11.78 6.52
N GLU A 74 -0.95 12.67 7.50
CA GLU A 74 -1.31 12.29 8.88
C GLU A 74 -2.73 11.70 8.98
N LEU A 75 -3.68 12.19 8.18
CA LEU A 75 -5.03 11.62 8.09
C LEU A 75 -5.04 10.27 7.35
N ALA A 76 -4.12 10.06 6.40
CA ALA A 76 -3.96 8.80 5.67
C ALA A 76 -3.05 7.82 6.41
N ALA A 77 -2.25 8.28 7.37
CA ALA A 77 -1.46 7.44 8.23
C ALA A 77 -2.44 6.55 9.03
N PRO A 78 -2.28 5.22 8.98
CA PRO A 78 -3.12 4.33 9.76
C PRO A 78 -2.88 4.65 11.23
N LYS A 79 -3.90 5.19 11.91
CA LYS A 79 -3.94 5.30 13.36
C LYS A 79 -3.61 3.94 13.96
N VAL A 80 -2.42 3.80 14.53
CA VAL A 80 -2.09 2.69 15.41
C VAL A 80 -2.80 2.99 16.73
N GLU A 81 -4.11 2.78 16.75
CA GLU A 81 -4.92 2.85 17.96
C GLU A 81 -5.09 1.42 18.48
N VAL A 82 -4.51 1.18 19.66
CA VAL A 82 -4.86 0.05 20.52
C VAL A 82 -6.29 0.28 20.98
N ALA A 83 -7.16 -0.67 20.62
CA ALA A 83 -8.56 -0.91 20.97
C ALA A 83 -9.26 0.03 21.98
N GLU A 84 -10.44 0.53 21.60
CA GLU A 84 -11.74 0.08 22.13
C GLU A 84 -12.88 0.53 21.19
N GLY A 85 -13.92 -0.30 21.08
CA GLY A 85 -14.83 -0.34 19.94
C GLY A 85 -16.00 0.64 19.93
N GLU A 86 -16.54 0.86 18.73
CA GLU A 86 -17.97 1.01 18.40
C GLU A 86 -18.11 1.05 16.86
N GLU A 87 -19.25 0.58 16.35
CA GLU A 87 -19.44 0.15 14.95
C GLU A 87 -19.73 1.26 13.92
N ALA A 88 -19.18 1.03 12.72
CA ALA A 88 -19.64 1.39 11.36
C ALA A 88 -19.35 2.81 10.78
N PRO A 89 -19.27 3.00 9.42
CA PRO A 89 -19.30 2.02 8.31
C PRO A 89 -18.13 2.11 7.30
N VAL A 90 -17.76 0.96 6.73
CA VAL A 90 -16.93 0.71 5.52
C VAL A 90 -15.74 1.63 5.28
N THR A 91 -14.64 1.34 5.97
CA THR A 91 -13.32 1.37 5.33
C THR A 91 -13.23 0.13 4.45
N GLU A 92 -12.62 0.23 3.27
CA GLU A 92 -12.24 -0.96 2.50
C GLU A 92 -11.48 -1.89 3.45
N ALA A 93 -12.13 -2.97 3.85
CA ALA A 93 -11.56 -3.94 4.75
C ALA A 93 -10.25 -4.39 4.11
N VAL A 94 -9.12 -4.05 4.74
CA VAL A 94 -7.85 -4.69 4.44
C VAL A 94 -8.10 -6.16 4.72
N LYS A 95 -8.48 -6.91 3.68
CA LYS A 95 -8.87 -8.31 3.81
C LYS A 95 -7.73 -9.00 4.53
N ALA A 96 -8.04 -9.57 5.69
CA ALA A 96 -7.04 -10.23 6.49
C ALA A 96 -6.33 -11.28 5.61
N LYS A 97 -5.00 -11.22 5.58
CA LYS A 97 -4.20 -12.11 4.73
C LYS A 97 -4.34 -13.53 5.26
N GLU A 98 -5.18 -14.35 4.64
CA GLU A 98 -5.35 -15.75 5.03
C GLU A 98 -4.04 -16.52 4.86
N CYS A 99 -3.74 -17.43 5.80
CA CYS A 99 -2.61 -18.35 5.70
C CYS A 99 -2.76 -19.27 4.47
N VAL A 100 -1.64 -19.69 3.88
CA VAL A 100 -1.63 -20.64 2.75
C VAL A 100 -2.32 -21.97 3.10
N TRP A 101 -2.14 -22.47 4.32
CA TRP A 101 -2.79 -23.69 4.81
C TRP A 101 -4.29 -23.53 5.07
N MET A 102 -4.71 -22.32 5.45
CA MET A 102 -6.12 -21.98 5.55
C MET A 102 -6.76 -21.93 4.15
N LYS A 103 -6.09 -21.31 3.17
CA LYS A 103 -6.52 -21.31 1.77
C LYS A 103 -6.58 -22.70 1.15
N LEU A 104 -5.72 -23.62 1.59
CA LEU A 104 -5.76 -25.04 1.20
C LEU A 104 -6.90 -25.82 1.88
N GLY A 105 -7.58 -25.25 2.88
CA GLY A 105 -8.62 -25.94 3.64
C GLY A 105 -8.08 -27.03 4.58
N VAL A 106 -6.77 -27.00 4.88
CA VAL A 106 -6.13 -27.88 5.87
C VAL A 106 -6.34 -27.35 7.28
N VAL A 107 -6.46 -26.03 7.42
CA VAL A 107 -6.75 -25.35 8.69
C VAL A 107 -8.02 -24.53 8.54
N SER A 108 -8.87 -24.53 9.55
CA SER A 108 -10.14 -23.79 9.55
C SER A 108 -9.94 -22.27 9.62
N HIS A 109 -9.08 -21.79 10.51
CA HIS A 109 -8.84 -20.35 10.70
C HIS A 109 -7.40 -20.06 11.09
N ARG A 110 -6.70 -19.28 10.26
CA ARG A 110 -5.37 -18.73 10.58
C ARG A 110 -5.05 -17.54 9.69
N ILE A 111 -4.83 -16.39 10.31
CA ILE A 111 -4.37 -15.18 9.61
C ILE A 111 -2.83 -15.17 9.55
N CYS A 112 -2.28 -14.81 8.39
CA CYS A 112 -0.86 -14.69 8.13
C CYS A 112 -0.30 -13.41 8.75
N THR A 113 0.70 -13.56 9.62
CA THR A 113 1.43 -12.45 10.25
C THR A 113 2.79 -12.17 9.60
N SER A 114 3.33 -13.12 8.83
CA SER A 114 4.66 -13.02 8.21
C SER A 114 4.66 -12.52 6.76
N ASN A 115 3.55 -11.94 6.29
CA ASN A 115 3.40 -11.47 4.90
C ASN A 115 3.82 -12.54 3.86
N TYR A 116 3.36 -13.77 4.05
CA TYR A 116 3.69 -14.92 3.19
C TYR A 116 5.18 -15.26 3.10
N ASP A 117 6.01 -14.84 4.05
CA ASP A 117 7.32 -15.43 4.29
C ASP A 117 7.14 -16.79 4.96
N CYS A 118 6.76 -17.79 4.16
CA CYS A 118 6.47 -19.13 4.64
C CYS A 118 7.76 -19.93 4.92
N LEU A 119 8.87 -19.63 4.24
CA LEU A 119 10.12 -20.39 4.41
C LEU A 119 10.71 -20.22 5.81
N THR A 120 10.47 -19.06 6.44
CA THR A 120 10.90 -18.75 7.81
C THR A 120 9.79 -18.94 8.84
N CYS A 121 8.58 -19.34 8.43
CA CYS A 121 7.43 -19.50 9.31
C CYS A 121 7.44 -20.88 9.98
N GLU A 122 7.57 -20.92 11.30
CA GLU A 122 7.59 -22.17 12.10
C GLU A 122 6.37 -23.07 11.86
N PHE A 123 5.20 -22.47 11.69
CA PHE A 123 3.99 -23.22 11.39
C PHE A 123 4.03 -23.86 10.01
N ASP A 124 4.50 -23.13 8.99
CA ASP A 124 4.64 -23.70 7.66
C ASP A 124 5.64 -24.85 7.66
N GLN A 125 6.79 -24.68 8.31
CA GLN A 125 7.81 -25.74 8.45
C GLN A 125 7.22 -27.00 9.09
N THR A 126 6.48 -26.85 10.19
CA THR A 126 5.81 -27.97 10.86
C THR A 126 4.83 -28.69 9.93
N MET A 127 4.00 -27.94 9.20
CA MET A 127 3.02 -28.51 8.27
C MET A 127 3.70 -29.22 7.09
N GLN A 128 4.76 -28.65 6.52
CA GLN A 128 5.54 -29.26 5.44
C GLN A 128 6.20 -30.57 5.89
N GLU A 129 6.73 -30.63 7.11
CA GLU A 129 7.29 -31.84 7.70
C GLU A 129 6.23 -32.94 7.88
N GLN A 130 5.03 -32.58 8.36
CA GLN A 130 3.89 -33.50 8.44
C GLN A 130 3.50 -34.04 7.06
N MET A 131 3.50 -33.20 6.02
CA MET A 131 3.30 -33.66 4.64
C MET A 131 4.38 -34.67 4.24
N ALA A 132 5.65 -34.35 4.52
CA ALA A 132 6.80 -35.17 4.10
C ALA A 132 6.82 -36.54 4.79
N ARG A 133 6.32 -36.63 6.03
CA ARG A 133 6.18 -37.91 6.75
C ARG A 133 4.99 -38.76 6.26
N GLY A 134 4.06 -38.19 5.47
CA GLY A 134 2.89 -38.90 4.96
C GLY A 134 1.84 -39.21 6.04
N GLU A 135 1.84 -38.45 7.14
CA GLU A 135 1.07 -38.77 8.36
C GLU A 135 -0.39 -38.26 8.35
N THR A 136 -0.93 -37.84 7.21
CA THR A 136 -2.24 -37.16 7.18
C THR A 136 -3.08 -37.47 5.92
N PRO A 137 -3.94 -38.50 5.93
CA PRO A 137 -4.90 -38.71 4.82
C PRO A 137 -5.87 -37.52 4.64
N GLU A 138 -6.12 -36.76 5.70
CA GLU A 138 -6.90 -35.51 5.66
C GLU A 138 -6.24 -34.42 4.81
N LEU A 139 -4.90 -34.38 4.82
CA LEU A 139 -4.12 -33.47 4.02
C LEU A 139 -4.27 -33.81 2.54
N ASP A 140 -4.15 -35.09 2.17
CA ASP A 140 -4.35 -35.53 0.78
C ASP A 140 -5.74 -35.14 0.24
N ALA A 141 -6.78 -35.32 1.04
CA ALA A 141 -8.13 -34.89 0.70
C ALA A 141 -8.26 -33.35 0.58
N ALA A 142 -7.55 -32.57 1.39
CA ALA A 142 -7.48 -31.12 1.25
C ALA A 142 -6.75 -30.69 -0.04
N LEU A 143 -5.68 -31.40 -0.40
CA LEU A 143 -4.91 -31.14 -1.62
C LEU A 143 -5.76 -31.40 -2.88
N GLU A 144 -6.54 -32.48 -2.93
CA GLU A 144 -7.44 -32.75 -4.05
C GLU A 144 -8.52 -31.67 -4.19
N ARG A 145 -9.20 -31.31 -3.08
CA ARG A 145 -10.16 -30.20 -3.07
C ARG A 145 -9.56 -28.89 -3.57
N PHE A 146 -8.32 -28.60 -3.18
CA PHE A 146 -7.65 -27.39 -3.66
C PHE A 146 -7.42 -27.41 -5.17
N LYS A 147 -7.06 -28.55 -5.78
CA LYS A 147 -6.84 -28.66 -7.23
C LYS A 147 -8.09 -28.34 -8.04
N GLU A 148 -9.27 -28.65 -7.48
CA GLU A 148 -10.58 -28.39 -8.07
C GLU A 148 -10.99 -26.90 -7.99
N LEU A 149 -10.33 -26.11 -7.14
CA LEU A 149 -10.68 -24.70 -6.99
C LEU A 149 -10.48 -23.91 -8.29
N PRO A 150 -11.31 -22.88 -8.52
CA PRO A 150 -11.11 -21.92 -9.58
C PRO A 150 -9.70 -21.31 -9.57
N GLY A 151 -9.14 -21.03 -10.76
CA GLY A 151 -7.76 -20.57 -10.90
C GLY A 151 -7.43 -19.30 -10.09
N ASN A 152 -8.38 -18.38 -9.97
CA ASN A 152 -8.23 -17.17 -9.15
C ASN A 152 -8.04 -17.45 -7.64
N GLN A 153 -8.43 -18.63 -7.15
CA GLN A 153 -8.20 -19.05 -5.77
C GLN A 153 -6.88 -19.83 -5.61
N ARG A 154 -6.40 -20.44 -6.69
CA ARG A 154 -5.13 -21.20 -6.72
C ARG A 154 -3.93 -20.34 -7.07
N VAL A 155 -3.86 -19.13 -6.55
CA VAL A 155 -2.77 -18.19 -6.84
C VAL A 155 -1.49 -18.53 -6.07
N CYS A 156 -0.34 -18.26 -6.70
CA CYS A 156 1.00 -18.51 -6.16
C CYS A 156 1.27 -17.68 -4.90
N ARG A 157 2.06 -18.22 -3.96
CA ARG A 157 2.54 -17.51 -2.77
C ARG A 157 3.14 -16.14 -3.09
N TYR A 158 3.98 -16.07 -4.12
CA TYR A 158 4.61 -14.82 -4.53
C TYR A 158 3.60 -13.82 -5.11
N ALA A 159 2.49 -14.29 -5.70
CA ALA A 159 1.40 -13.41 -6.12
C ALA A 159 0.58 -12.93 -4.91
N LEU A 160 0.30 -13.81 -3.93
CA LEU A 160 -0.35 -13.44 -2.67
C LEU A 160 0.44 -12.40 -1.87
N LYS A 161 1.77 -12.50 -1.90
CA LYS A 161 2.69 -11.53 -1.29
C LYS A 161 2.74 -10.20 -2.04
N GLY A 162 2.48 -10.21 -3.35
CA GLY A 162 2.62 -9.06 -4.25
C GLY A 162 3.98 -8.92 -4.92
N ASP A 163 4.85 -9.94 -4.83
CA ASP A 163 6.17 -9.95 -5.49
C ASP A 163 6.04 -10.12 -7.01
N ILE A 164 4.93 -10.69 -7.47
CA ILE A 164 4.55 -10.84 -8.89
C ILE A 164 3.07 -10.54 -9.08
N ALA A 165 2.67 -10.15 -10.30
CA ALA A 165 1.28 -9.79 -10.59
C ALA A 165 0.32 -10.99 -10.50
N TYR A 166 0.65 -12.10 -11.18
CA TYR A 166 -0.22 -13.28 -11.21
C TYR A 166 0.56 -14.53 -11.62
N ARG A 167 0.27 -15.65 -10.96
CA ARG A 167 0.72 -16.99 -11.33
C ARG A 167 -0.14 -18.01 -10.60
N LEU A 168 -0.51 -19.10 -11.28
CA LEU A 168 -1.18 -20.22 -10.64
C LEU A 168 -0.18 -21.08 -9.86
N CYS A 169 -0.57 -21.53 -8.67
CA CYS A 169 0.17 -22.49 -7.87
C CYS A 169 -0.13 -23.92 -8.36
N THR A 170 0.89 -24.59 -8.91
CA THR A 170 0.79 -25.99 -9.34
C THR A 170 1.36 -26.97 -8.32
N ARG A 171 2.05 -26.46 -7.29
CA ARG A 171 2.79 -27.25 -6.29
C ARG A 171 2.20 -27.12 -4.87
N LEU A 172 0.96 -26.65 -4.74
CA LEU A 172 0.21 -26.63 -3.47
C LEU A 172 1.02 -26.02 -2.31
N PHE A 173 1.65 -24.88 -2.57
CA PHE A 173 2.52 -24.17 -1.61
C PHE A 173 3.75 -24.95 -1.10
N GLN A 174 4.11 -26.09 -1.70
CA GLN A 174 5.41 -26.76 -1.49
C GLN A 174 6.54 -25.99 -2.19
N CYS A 175 6.78 -24.76 -1.74
CA CYS A 175 7.72 -23.85 -2.40
C CYS A 175 9.18 -24.34 -2.32
N ALA A 176 9.53 -25.11 -1.29
CA ALA A 176 10.88 -25.70 -1.14
C ALA A 176 11.25 -26.63 -2.31
N THR A 177 10.28 -27.33 -2.91
CA THR A 177 10.49 -28.25 -4.05
C THR A 177 9.98 -27.69 -5.38
N CYS A 178 9.52 -26.44 -5.40
CA CYS A 178 8.99 -25.80 -6.60
C CYS A 178 10.11 -25.06 -7.32
N GLU A 179 10.38 -25.38 -8.59
CA GLU A 179 11.41 -24.73 -9.41
C GLU A 179 11.25 -23.19 -9.44
N PHE A 180 10.02 -22.69 -9.60
CA PHE A 180 9.77 -21.25 -9.54
C PHE A 180 10.12 -20.66 -8.17
N GLY A 181 9.80 -21.38 -7.09
CA GLY A 181 10.12 -20.94 -5.74
C GLY A 181 11.62 -20.90 -5.46
N GLN A 182 12.35 -21.94 -5.90
CA GLN A 182 13.81 -22.02 -5.80
C GLN A 182 14.47 -20.90 -6.61
N ASN A 183 14.02 -20.64 -7.83
CA ASN A 183 14.57 -19.56 -8.66
C ASN A 183 14.38 -18.18 -8.01
N MET A 184 13.23 -17.92 -7.38
CA MET A 184 12.98 -16.67 -6.66
C MET A 184 13.90 -16.51 -5.43
N GLU A 185 14.10 -17.60 -4.68
CA GLU A 185 14.99 -17.63 -3.51
C GLU A 185 16.45 -17.42 -3.90
N ASP A 186 16.93 -18.15 -4.91
CA ASP A 186 18.28 -18.03 -5.45
C ASP A 186 18.57 -16.61 -5.94
N ALA A 187 17.60 -15.98 -6.63
CA ALA A 187 17.72 -14.61 -7.10
C ALA A 187 17.87 -13.63 -5.93
N LEU A 188 17.12 -13.83 -4.84
CA LEU A 188 17.22 -13.03 -3.63
C LEU A 188 18.59 -13.23 -2.95
N GLN A 189 19.00 -14.49 -2.74
CA GLN A 189 20.28 -14.83 -2.13
C GLN A 189 21.47 -14.25 -2.90
N ARG A 190 21.47 -14.33 -4.23
CA ARG A 190 22.50 -13.70 -5.09
C ARG A 190 22.58 -12.19 -4.89
N LYS A 191 21.45 -11.50 -4.74
CA LYS A 191 21.42 -10.05 -4.45
C LYS A 191 22.00 -9.75 -3.07
N LEU A 192 21.58 -10.50 -2.05
CA LEU A 192 22.07 -10.34 -0.67
C LEU A 192 23.58 -10.59 -0.57
N ALA A 193 24.10 -11.62 -1.23
CA ALA A 193 25.53 -11.91 -1.28
C ALA A 193 26.34 -10.74 -1.90
N LYS A 194 25.83 -10.15 -3.00
CA LYS A 194 26.46 -8.97 -3.62
C LYS A 194 26.45 -7.75 -2.69
N LEU A 195 25.35 -7.51 -1.98
CA LEU A 195 25.26 -6.41 -1.00
C LEU A 195 26.21 -6.62 0.17
N ALA A 196 26.30 -7.84 0.70
CA ALA A 196 27.23 -8.20 1.77
C ALA A 196 28.68 -7.99 1.34
N ALA A 197 29.06 -8.43 0.14
CA ALA A 197 30.39 -8.22 -0.42
C ALA A 197 30.74 -6.72 -0.54
N ARG A 198 29.79 -5.90 -1.05
CA ARG A 198 29.95 -4.44 -1.12
C ARG A 198 30.13 -3.81 0.25
N ARG A 199 29.31 -4.18 1.23
CA ARG A 199 29.41 -3.68 2.61
C ARG A 199 30.78 -4.02 3.23
N ASN A 200 31.25 -5.24 3.03
CA ASN A 200 32.55 -5.67 3.54
C ASN A 200 33.71 -4.92 2.86
N ALA A 201 33.61 -4.65 1.56
CA ALA A 201 34.60 -3.86 0.83
C ALA A 201 34.67 -2.40 1.33
N LEU A 202 33.52 -1.78 1.64
CA LEU A 202 33.47 -0.43 2.21
C LEU A 202 34.10 -0.39 3.61
N ARG A 203 33.74 -1.32 4.50
CA ARG A 203 34.33 -1.41 5.84
C ARG A 203 35.85 -1.62 5.82
N LYS A 204 36.36 -2.41 4.86
CA LYS A 204 37.80 -2.57 4.66
C LYS A 204 38.48 -1.27 4.23
N LYS A 205 37.87 -0.50 3.32
CA LYS A 205 38.38 0.81 2.89
C LYS A 205 38.44 1.81 4.04
N GLU A 206 37.39 1.85 4.87
CA GLU A 206 37.33 2.69 6.08
C GLU A 206 38.38 2.31 7.12
N ALA A 207 38.69 1.03 7.28
CA ALA A 207 39.73 0.56 8.20
C ALA A 207 41.17 0.80 7.69
N THR A 208 41.34 1.07 6.40
CA THR A 208 42.64 1.34 5.77
C THR A 208 42.90 2.83 5.51
N ALA A 209 41.94 3.70 5.83
CA ALA A 209 42.03 5.16 5.72
C ALA A 209 42.34 5.77 7.07
#